data_AF-A0A815SJ41-F1
#
_entry.id   AF-A0A815SJ41-F1
#
_cell.length_a   1.000
_cell.length_b   1.000
_cell.length_c   1.000
_cell.angle_alpha   90.00
_cell.angle_beta   90.00
_cell.angle_gamma   90.00
#
_symmetry.space_group_name_H-M   'P 1'
#
loop_
_entity.id
_entity.type
_entity.pdbx_description
1 polymer ?
#
loop_
_entity_poly.entity_id
_entity_poly.type
_entity_poly.pdbx_seq_one_letter_code
_entity_poly.pdbx_strand_id
1 'polypeptide(L)'
;MALIYSIWLGQSIRAVGAPPFLCFEYSWINVRFNGWLHLLDYIEPSTATQLIADFFQFLFACQQWRVFSYETNEKAYIYIELCGSNREIIYDNDRYKNNPIKDFVTNPRHWLDQFKYGIFMYGVWFVLLIVYLAGTIRISSLGLGYLIACFYLLLYGQNLLTKITNMIKLYVNYY
;
A
#
# COMPACT_ATOMS: atom_id res chain seq x y z
N MET A 1 15.16 4.21 5.78
CA MET A 1 15.01 5.70 5.81
C MET A 1 16.15 6.42 5.11
N ALA A 2 17.42 6.23 5.52
CA ALA A 2 18.57 6.91 4.90
C ALA A 2 18.67 6.73 3.38
N LEU A 3 18.37 5.52 2.87
CA LEU A 3 18.41 5.21 1.43
C LEU A 3 17.32 5.94 0.63
N ILE A 4 16.10 6.07 1.15
CA ILE A 4 15.02 6.81 0.46
C ILE A 4 15.35 8.30 0.41
N TYR A 5 15.87 8.83 1.53
CA TYR A 5 16.31 10.21 1.62
C TYR A 5 17.46 10.50 0.65
N SER A 6 18.48 9.64 0.57
CA SER A 6 19.61 9.83 -0.33
C SER A 6 19.19 9.80 -1.81
N ILE A 7 18.24 8.93 -2.16
CA ILE A 7 17.66 8.89 -3.51
C ILE A 7 16.92 10.20 -3.80
N TRP A 8 16.04 10.65 -2.92
CA TRP A 8 15.28 11.89 -3.10
C TRP A 8 16.20 13.12 -3.23
N LEU A 9 17.23 13.20 -2.40
CA LEU A 9 18.23 14.26 -2.44
C LEU A 9 19.01 14.23 -3.76
N GLY A 10 19.43 13.03 -4.20
CA GLY A 10 20.12 12.84 -5.47
C GLY A 10 19.26 13.18 -6.69
N GLN A 11 17.94 12.92 -6.65
CA GLN A 11 17.01 13.37 -7.69
C GLN A 11 16.84 14.89 -7.67
N SER A 12 16.77 15.49 -6.48
CA SER A 12 16.59 16.95 -6.32
C SER A 12 17.79 17.74 -6.83
N ILE A 13 19.02 17.26 -6.54
CA ILE A 13 20.26 17.87 -7.06
C ILE A 13 20.30 17.79 -8.59
N ARG A 14 19.88 16.65 -9.17
CA ARG A 14 19.82 16.47 -10.63
C ARG A 14 18.78 17.37 -11.30
N ALA A 15 17.64 17.59 -10.67
CA ALA A 15 16.60 18.48 -11.18
C ALA A 15 17.05 19.96 -11.22
N VAL A 16 17.93 20.38 -10.31
CA VAL A 16 18.53 21.73 -10.32
C VAL A 16 19.60 21.87 -11.39
N GLY A 17 20.45 20.85 -11.53
CA GLY A 17 21.52 20.80 -12.50
C GLY A 17 22.63 21.83 -12.32
N ALA A 18 23.50 21.92 -13.33
CA ALA A 18 24.60 22.89 -13.29
C ALA A 18 24.09 24.29 -13.65
N PRO A 19 24.67 25.35 -13.07
CA PRO A 19 24.28 26.71 -13.39
C PRO A 19 24.44 27.02 -14.89
N PRO A 20 23.42 27.59 -15.56
CA PRO A 20 23.46 27.82 -17.01
C PRO A 20 24.52 28.84 -17.44
N PHE A 21 25.03 29.67 -16.52
CA PHE A 21 26.08 30.65 -16.83
C PHE A 21 27.46 30.02 -17.10
N LEU A 22 27.67 28.75 -16.75
CA LEU A 22 28.95 28.06 -16.92
C LEU A 22 29.21 27.61 -18.37
N CYS A 23 28.20 27.73 -19.26
CA CYS A 23 28.30 27.32 -20.68
C CYS A 23 28.85 25.90 -20.87
N PHE A 24 28.60 25.01 -19.91
CA PHE A 24 29.00 23.61 -19.98
C PHE A 24 27.89 22.80 -20.67
N GLU A 25 28.24 22.08 -21.72
CA GLU A 25 27.35 21.13 -22.38
C GLU A 25 27.55 19.72 -21.83
N TYR A 26 26.44 19.06 -21.47
CA TYR A 26 26.47 17.66 -21.05
C TYR A 26 26.78 16.74 -22.25
N SER A 27 27.70 15.78 -22.07
CA SER A 27 28.14 14.91 -23.16
C SER A 27 27.04 13.99 -23.74
N TRP A 28 25.91 13.87 -23.05
CA TRP A 28 24.79 12.98 -23.39
C TRP A 28 23.57 13.69 -24.00
N ILE A 29 23.69 14.98 -24.36
CA ILE A 29 22.60 15.78 -24.96
C ILE A 29 21.95 15.10 -26.20
N ASN A 30 22.72 14.31 -26.96
CA ASN A 30 22.23 13.64 -28.17
C ASN A 30 21.73 12.20 -27.95
N VAL A 31 21.59 11.74 -26.70
CA VAL A 31 21.18 10.36 -26.41
C VAL A 31 19.66 10.23 -26.44
N ARG A 32 19.12 9.36 -27.31
CA ARG A 32 17.67 9.18 -27.49
C ARG A 32 16.90 8.75 -26.22
N PHE A 33 17.58 8.14 -25.24
CA PHE A 33 16.97 7.67 -23.99
C PHE A 33 17.27 8.58 -22.78
N ASN A 34 17.80 9.79 -23.02
CA ASN A 34 18.19 10.73 -21.97
C ASN A 34 17.03 11.01 -20.99
N GLY A 35 15.83 11.25 -21.52
CA GLY A 35 14.63 11.51 -20.72
C GLY A 35 14.16 10.32 -19.88
N TRP A 36 14.30 9.08 -20.37
CA TRP A 36 13.94 7.88 -19.59
C TRP A 36 14.92 7.61 -18.44
N LEU A 37 16.20 7.94 -18.66
CA LEU A 37 17.24 7.80 -17.64
C LEU A 37 17.21 8.93 -16.59
N HIS A 38 16.39 9.97 -16.79
CA HIS A 38 16.35 11.17 -15.94
C HIS A 38 17.76 11.76 -15.73
N LEU A 39 18.51 11.84 -16.82
CA LEU A 39 19.80 12.51 -16.87
C LEU A 39 19.61 14.03 -16.93
N LEU A 40 20.67 14.77 -16.59
CA LEU A 40 20.64 16.22 -16.63
C LEU A 40 20.60 16.71 -18.08
N ASP A 41 19.71 17.64 -18.36
CA ASP A 41 19.57 18.23 -19.68
C ASP A 41 19.07 19.67 -19.54
N TYR A 42 19.55 20.56 -20.41
CA TYR A 42 19.06 21.93 -20.52
C TYR A 42 17.93 22.06 -21.55
N ILE A 43 17.85 21.13 -22.51
CA ILE A 43 16.89 21.17 -23.61
C ILE A 43 15.54 20.59 -23.16
N GLU A 44 15.57 19.42 -22.51
CA GLU A 44 14.41 18.76 -21.90
C GLU A 44 14.66 18.55 -20.40
N PRO A 45 14.61 19.61 -19.57
CA PRO A 45 14.89 19.48 -18.15
C PRO A 45 13.86 18.57 -17.47
N SER A 46 14.35 17.68 -16.60
CA SER A 46 13.47 16.86 -15.77
C SER A 46 12.54 17.75 -14.94
N THR A 47 11.23 17.46 -14.98
CA THR A 47 10.25 18.34 -14.38
C THR A 47 10.24 18.14 -12.86
N ALA A 48 10.49 19.21 -12.09
CA ALA A 48 10.49 19.15 -10.62
C ALA A 48 9.15 18.65 -10.04
N THR A 49 8.06 18.73 -10.80
CA THR A 49 6.75 18.19 -10.43
C THR A 49 6.74 16.67 -10.27
N GLN A 50 7.63 15.95 -10.97
CA GLN A 50 7.76 14.50 -10.85
C GLN A 50 8.27 14.09 -9.46
N LEU A 51 9.06 14.94 -8.79
CA LEU A 51 9.58 14.68 -7.43
C LEU A 51 8.53 14.83 -6.33
N ILE A 52 7.35 15.39 -6.62
CA ILE A 52 6.29 15.56 -5.62
C ILE A 52 5.82 14.19 -5.11
N ALA A 53 5.67 13.20 -6.00
CA ALA A 53 5.29 11.84 -5.61
C ALA A 53 6.35 11.21 -4.69
N ASP A 54 7.63 11.34 -5.04
CA ASP A 54 8.76 10.84 -4.24
C ASP A 54 8.85 11.53 -2.86
N PHE A 55 8.52 12.83 -2.80
CA PHE A 55 8.43 13.55 -1.53
C PHE A 55 7.35 12.96 -0.63
N PHE A 56 6.15 12.70 -1.15
CA PHE A 56 5.08 12.07 -0.37
C PHE A 56 5.43 10.64 0.03
N GLN A 57 6.08 9.87 -0.83
CA GLN A 57 6.58 8.54 -0.50
C GLN A 57 7.58 8.61 0.67
N PHE A 58 8.53 9.55 0.65
CA PHE A 58 9.46 9.76 1.75
C PHE A 58 8.74 10.21 3.03
N LEU A 59 7.79 11.13 2.93
CA LEU A 59 6.99 11.60 4.06
C LEU A 59 6.22 10.45 4.71
N PHE A 60 5.55 9.59 3.93
CA PHE A 60 4.83 8.43 4.46
C PHE A 60 5.78 7.42 5.08
N ALA A 61 6.96 7.18 4.49
CA ALA A 61 7.98 6.34 5.10
C ALA A 61 8.47 6.90 6.45
N CYS A 62 8.63 8.22 6.57
CA CYS A 62 8.95 8.89 7.85
C CYS A 62 7.85 8.67 8.89
N GLN A 63 6.58 8.85 8.52
CA GLN A 63 5.47 8.63 9.45
C GLN A 63 5.36 7.15 9.86
N GLN A 64 5.52 6.22 8.91
CA GLN A 64 5.50 4.78 9.21
C GLN A 64 6.64 4.40 10.16
N TRP A 65 7.84 4.96 9.96
CA TRP A 65 8.96 4.77 10.87
C TRP A 65 8.64 5.26 12.29
N ARG A 66 7.95 6.40 12.43
CA ARG A 66 7.51 6.90 13.74
C ARG A 66 6.52 5.94 14.40
N VAL A 67 5.55 5.41 13.66
CA VAL A 67 4.60 4.39 14.15
C VAL A 67 5.36 3.18 14.70
N PHE A 68 6.28 2.61 13.91
CA PHE A 68 7.09 1.46 14.35
C PHE A 68 7.98 1.78 15.55
N SER A 69 8.50 3.00 15.63
CA SER A 69 9.28 3.44 16.79
C SER A 69 8.42 3.46 18.05
N TYR A 70 7.16 3.93 17.99
CA TYR A 70 6.24 3.90 19.13
C TYR A 70 5.83 2.46 19.52
N GLU A 71 5.67 1.56 18.55
CA GLU A 71 5.33 0.16 18.79
C GLU A 71 6.48 -0.66 19.41
N THR A 72 7.72 -0.24 19.18
CA THR A 72 8.94 -0.96 19.64
C THR A 72 9.54 -0.38 20.92
N ASN A 73 9.17 0.85 21.29
CA ASN A 73 9.74 1.54 22.46
C ASN A 73 9.32 0.85 23.78
N GLU A 74 10.08 1.08 24.86
CA GLU A 74 9.73 0.58 26.21
C GLU A 74 8.35 1.08 26.69
N LYS A 75 7.93 2.26 26.18
CA LYS A 75 6.62 2.87 26.44
C LYS A 75 5.51 2.35 25.50
N ALA A 76 5.75 1.33 24.68
CA ALA A 76 4.77 0.79 23.75
C ALA A 76 3.47 0.35 24.44
N TYR A 77 3.55 -0.15 25.68
CA TYR A 77 2.38 -0.59 26.45
C TYR A 77 1.33 0.53 26.63
N ILE A 78 1.76 1.79 26.79
CA ILE A 78 0.85 2.95 26.95
C ILE A 78 0.04 3.15 25.67
N TYR A 79 0.69 3.05 24.51
CA TYR A 79 0.02 3.20 23.21
C TYR A 79 -0.89 2.02 22.91
N ILE A 80 -0.48 0.81 23.30
CA ILE A 80 -1.31 -0.39 23.17
C ILE A 80 -2.58 -0.28 24.02
N GLU A 81 -2.50 0.31 25.22
CA GLU A 81 -3.67 0.53 26.07
C GLU A 81 -4.64 1.56 25.48
N LEU A 82 -4.11 2.64 24.89
CA LEU A 82 -4.93 3.73 24.33
C LEU A 82 -5.53 3.40 22.95
N CYS A 83 -4.79 2.68 22.09
CA CYS A 83 -5.14 2.51 20.68
C CYS A 83 -5.11 1.06 20.19
N GLY A 84 -4.78 0.09 21.06
CA GLY A 84 -4.70 -1.32 20.71
C GLY A 84 -3.34 -1.74 20.17
N SER A 85 -3.19 -3.06 20.00
CA SER A 85 -1.97 -3.69 19.47
C SER A 85 -2.09 -3.94 17.96
N ASN A 86 -1.07 -3.54 17.19
CA ASN A 86 -0.94 -3.85 15.77
C ASN A 86 -0.16 -5.14 15.48
N ARG A 87 0.12 -5.96 16.50
CA ARG A 87 0.81 -7.25 16.29
C ARG A 87 -0.06 -8.19 15.46
N GLU A 88 0.58 -8.93 14.56
CA GLU A 88 -0.08 -9.96 13.79
C GLU A 88 -0.75 -11.00 14.68
N ILE A 89 -1.96 -11.40 14.31
CA ILE A 89 -2.73 -12.41 15.03
C ILE A 89 -2.25 -13.76 14.52
N ILE A 90 -1.41 -14.42 15.32
CA ILE A 90 -1.05 -15.82 15.09
C ILE A 90 -2.23 -16.67 15.55
N TYR A 91 -2.77 -17.49 14.65
CA TYR A 91 -3.91 -18.36 14.88
C TYR A 91 -3.52 -19.54 15.79
N ASP A 92 -3.34 -19.24 17.06
CA ASP A 92 -3.24 -20.24 18.12
C ASP A 92 -4.61 -20.35 18.80
N ASN A 93 -5.10 -21.58 18.96
CA ASN A 93 -6.49 -21.88 19.35
C ASN A 93 -6.92 -21.24 20.68
N ASP A 94 -5.96 -20.89 21.54
CA ASP A 94 -6.24 -20.39 22.89
C ASP A 94 -6.53 -18.88 22.97
N ARG A 95 -6.17 -18.07 21.96
CA ARG A 95 -6.39 -16.60 22.00
C ARG A 95 -7.78 -16.15 21.54
N TYR A 96 -8.57 -17.01 20.91
CA TYR A 96 -9.94 -16.68 20.48
C TYR A 96 -10.91 -16.48 21.64
N LYS A 97 -10.58 -17.04 22.81
CA LYS A 97 -11.46 -17.03 23.97
C LYS A 97 -11.72 -15.65 24.55
N ASN A 98 -10.85 -14.66 24.27
CA ASN A 98 -10.94 -13.29 24.79
C ASN A 98 -10.82 -12.27 23.65
N ASN A 99 -11.62 -12.36 22.59
CA ASN A 99 -11.66 -11.29 21.59
C ASN A 99 -12.25 -10.01 22.21
N PRO A 100 -11.50 -8.88 22.26
CA PRO A 100 -12.01 -7.63 22.81
C PRO A 100 -13.06 -6.95 21.91
N ILE A 101 -13.24 -7.41 20.67
CA ILE A 101 -14.14 -6.80 19.70
C ILE A 101 -15.53 -7.42 19.82
N LYS A 102 -16.54 -6.56 20.01
CA LYS A 102 -17.95 -6.95 20.07
C LYS A 102 -18.45 -7.49 18.72
N ASP A 103 -19.41 -8.41 18.78
CA ASP A 103 -20.03 -8.95 17.59
C ASP A 103 -20.75 -7.88 16.75
N PHE A 104 -20.25 -7.63 15.55
CA PHE A 104 -20.85 -6.72 14.56
C PHE A 104 -21.45 -7.46 13.35
N VAL A 105 -21.39 -8.79 13.33
CA VAL A 105 -21.80 -9.63 12.20
C VAL A 105 -23.19 -10.20 12.39
N THR A 106 -23.53 -10.72 13.57
CA THR A 106 -24.81 -11.40 13.79
C THR A 106 -25.97 -10.43 13.97
N ASN A 107 -25.73 -9.30 14.65
CA ASN A 107 -26.75 -8.30 14.93
C ASN A 107 -26.21 -6.86 14.84
N PRO A 108 -25.97 -6.34 13.62
CA PRO A 108 -25.46 -4.98 13.44
C PRO A 108 -26.55 -3.95 13.81
N ARG A 109 -26.40 -3.32 14.98
CA ARG A 109 -27.37 -2.33 15.50
C ARG A 109 -27.05 -0.90 15.08
N HIS A 110 -25.77 -0.59 14.86
CA HIS A 110 -25.33 0.75 14.49
C HIS A 110 -24.97 0.83 13.00
N TRP A 111 -25.12 2.02 12.40
CA TRP A 111 -24.68 2.28 11.03
C TRP A 111 -23.19 1.95 10.82
N LEU A 112 -22.36 2.18 11.83
CA LEU A 112 -20.94 1.80 11.80
C LEU A 112 -20.77 0.29 11.69
N ASP A 113 -21.61 -0.51 12.35
CA ASP A 113 -21.53 -1.97 12.33
C ASP A 113 -22.00 -2.53 10.99
N GLN A 114 -23.05 -1.93 10.39
CA GLN A 114 -23.47 -2.25 9.02
C GLN A 114 -22.37 -1.92 8.00
N PHE A 115 -21.70 -0.78 8.17
CA PHE A 115 -20.58 -0.39 7.30
C PHE A 115 -19.38 -1.33 7.44
N LYS A 116 -18.99 -1.68 8.69
CA LYS A 116 -17.95 -2.68 8.96
C LYS A 116 -18.30 -4.02 8.34
N TYR A 117 -19.53 -4.50 8.54
CA TYR A 117 -20.02 -5.73 7.92
C TYR A 117 -19.86 -5.70 6.41
N GLY A 118 -20.27 -4.59 5.77
CA GLY A 118 -20.12 -4.38 4.33
C GLY A 118 -18.68 -4.55 3.85
N ILE A 119 -17.74 -3.84 4.48
CA ILE A 119 -16.32 -3.90 4.11
C ILE A 119 -15.74 -5.29 4.34
N PHE A 120 -15.94 -5.88 5.52
CA PHE A 120 -15.28 -7.13 5.88
C PHE A 120 -15.86 -8.36 5.18
N MET A 121 -17.15 -8.36 4.85
CA MET A 121 -17.80 -9.50 4.17
C MET A 121 -17.68 -9.42 2.66
N TYR A 122 -17.79 -8.22 2.07
CA TYR A 122 -17.81 -8.05 0.61
C TYR A 122 -16.51 -7.50 0.02
N GLY A 123 -15.55 -7.05 0.84
CA GLY A 123 -14.30 -6.45 0.38
C GLY A 123 -13.50 -7.34 -0.55
N VAL A 124 -13.49 -8.66 -0.31
CA VAL A 124 -12.81 -9.63 -1.18
C VAL A 124 -13.43 -9.66 -2.59
N TRP A 125 -14.76 -9.66 -2.69
CA TRP A 125 -15.47 -9.62 -3.97
C TRP A 125 -15.25 -8.29 -4.69
N PHE A 126 -15.19 -7.20 -3.94
CA PHE A 126 -14.88 -5.87 -4.48
C PHE A 126 -13.45 -5.80 -5.04
N VAL A 127 -12.47 -6.40 -4.37
CA VAL A 127 -11.09 -6.49 -4.89
C VAL A 127 -11.04 -7.33 -6.17
N LEU A 128 -11.75 -8.46 -6.23
CA LEU A 128 -11.86 -9.26 -7.46
C LEU A 128 -12.47 -8.46 -8.62
N LEU A 129 -13.49 -7.64 -8.35
CA LEU A 129 -14.08 -6.74 -9.35
C LEU A 129 -13.04 -5.74 -9.88
N ILE A 130 -12.26 -5.10 -9.00
CA ILE A 130 -11.20 -4.16 -9.41
C ILE A 130 -10.15 -4.86 -10.28
N VAL A 131 -9.72 -6.07 -9.88
CA VAL A 131 -8.74 -6.86 -10.65
C VAL A 131 -9.28 -7.23 -12.04
N TYR A 132 -10.55 -7.63 -12.11
CA TYR A 132 -11.24 -7.89 -13.38
C TYR A 132 -11.28 -6.65 -14.28
N LEU A 133 -11.67 -5.50 -13.72
CA LEU A 133 -11.69 -4.23 -14.45
C LEU A 133 -10.28 -3.85 -14.94
N ALA A 134 -9.27 -3.96 -14.08
CA ALA A 134 -7.88 -3.69 -14.47
C ALA A 134 -7.42 -4.59 -15.63
N GLY A 135 -7.84 -5.85 -15.65
CA GLY A 135 -7.55 -6.80 -16.73
C GLY A 135 -8.28 -6.51 -18.04
N THR A 136 -9.46 -5.87 -18.01
CA THR A 136 -10.26 -5.57 -19.22
C THR A 136 -9.97 -4.19 -19.83
N ILE A 137 -9.55 -3.21 -19.03
CA ILE A 137 -9.33 -1.82 -19.49
C ILE A 137 -8.18 -1.71 -20.52
N ARG A 138 -7.13 -2.55 -20.39
CA ARG A 138 -5.98 -2.53 -21.32
C ARG A 138 -5.69 -3.92 -21.87
N ILE A 139 -5.77 -4.05 -23.20
CA ILE A 139 -5.39 -5.29 -23.91
C ILE A 139 -3.86 -5.42 -23.86
N SER A 140 -3.38 -6.29 -22.98
CA SER A 140 -1.96 -6.58 -22.75
C SER A 140 -1.80 -8.00 -22.22
N SER A 141 -0.61 -8.60 -22.38
CA SER A 141 -0.27 -9.89 -21.77
C SER A 141 -0.40 -9.85 -20.23
N LEU A 142 -0.11 -8.70 -19.62
CA LEU A 142 -0.34 -8.49 -18.18
C LEU A 142 -1.84 -8.44 -17.84
N GLY A 143 -2.64 -7.80 -18.71
CA GLY A 143 -4.11 -7.77 -18.60
C GLY A 143 -4.71 -9.18 -18.60
N LEU A 144 -4.25 -10.03 -19.51
CA LEU A 144 -4.63 -11.44 -19.57
C LEU A 144 -4.24 -12.20 -18.29
N GLY A 145 -3.09 -11.89 -17.69
CA GLY A 145 -2.70 -12.42 -16.38
C GLY A 145 -3.68 -12.07 -15.26
N TYR A 146 -4.14 -10.81 -15.19
CA TYR A 146 -5.17 -10.38 -14.23
C TYR A 146 -6.48 -11.15 -14.42
N LEU A 147 -6.91 -11.36 -15.67
CA LEU A 147 -8.14 -12.10 -15.97
C LEU A 147 -8.03 -13.58 -15.58
N ILE A 148 -6.91 -14.23 -15.90
CA ILE A 148 -6.67 -15.63 -15.52
C ILE A 148 -6.69 -15.78 -14.00
N ALA A 149 -5.96 -14.92 -13.27
CA ALA A 149 -5.95 -14.96 -11.81
C ALA A 149 -7.34 -14.72 -11.21
N CYS A 150 -8.11 -13.77 -11.76
CA CYS A 150 -9.47 -13.48 -11.33
C CYS A 150 -10.40 -14.69 -11.55
N PHE A 151 -10.43 -15.27 -12.75
CA PHE A 151 -11.27 -16.44 -13.03
C PHE A 151 -10.85 -17.66 -12.23
N TYR A 152 -9.55 -17.85 -12.02
CA TYR A 152 -9.03 -18.92 -11.17
C TYR A 152 -9.55 -18.79 -9.73
N LEU A 153 -9.47 -17.58 -9.15
CA LEU A 153 -9.98 -17.32 -7.81
C LEU A 153 -11.51 -17.43 -7.73
N LEU A 154 -12.25 -17.04 -8.77
CA LEU A 154 -13.70 -17.19 -8.82
C LEU A 154 -14.15 -18.66 -8.90
N LEU A 155 -13.44 -19.49 -9.68
CA LEU A 155 -13.83 -20.88 -9.91
C LEU A 155 -13.33 -21.83 -8.82
N TYR A 156 -12.08 -21.66 -8.39
CA TYR A 156 -11.40 -22.58 -7.47
C TYR A 156 -11.05 -21.94 -6.12
N GLY A 157 -11.06 -20.61 -6.06
CA GLY A 157 -10.76 -19.87 -4.83
C GLY A 157 -11.90 -19.86 -3.82
N GLN A 158 -13.10 -20.39 -4.12
CA GLN A 158 -14.26 -20.32 -3.21
C GLN A 158 -13.94 -20.81 -1.79
N ASN A 159 -13.15 -21.87 -1.64
CA ASN A 159 -12.71 -22.36 -0.33
C ASN A 159 -11.79 -21.36 0.39
N LEU A 160 -10.89 -20.70 -0.34
CA LEU A 160 -9.99 -19.69 0.20
C LEU A 160 -10.73 -18.39 0.55
N LEU A 161 -11.63 -17.94 -0.33
CA LEU A 161 -12.47 -16.75 -0.15
C LEU A 161 -13.42 -16.94 1.05
N THR A 162 -14.07 -18.11 1.14
CA THR A 162 -14.97 -18.45 2.25
C THR A 162 -14.19 -18.66 3.55
N LYS A 163 -12.96 -19.18 3.50
CA LYS A 163 -12.09 -19.27 4.69
C LYS A 163 -11.84 -17.89 5.28
N ILE A 164 -11.54 -16.87 4.48
CA ILE A 164 -11.32 -15.51 4.99
C ILE A 164 -12.58 -14.98 5.68
N THR A 165 -13.75 -15.11 5.06
CA THR A 165 -15.02 -14.68 5.65
C THR A 165 -15.36 -15.45 6.92
N ASN A 166 -15.11 -16.76 6.95
CA ASN A 166 -15.35 -17.61 8.12
C ASN A 166 -14.38 -17.30 9.26
N MET A 167 -13.13 -16.96 8.96
CA MET A 167 -12.17 -16.51 9.97
C MET A 167 -12.64 -15.21 10.64
N ILE A 168 -13.17 -14.28 9.87
CA ILE A 168 -13.76 -13.04 10.41
C ILE A 168 -14.97 -13.37 11.29
N LYS A 169 -15.85 -14.27 10.84
CA LYS A 169 -17.00 -14.71 11.65
C LYS A 169 -16.58 -15.38 12.95
N LEU A 170 -15.62 -16.31 12.90
CA LEU A 170 -15.09 -16.97 14.09
C LEU A 170 -14.49 -15.96 15.05
N TYR A 171 -13.67 -15.04 14.53
CA TYR A 171 -13.07 -14.01 15.36
C TYR A 171 -14.14 -13.20 16.12
N VAL A 172 -15.17 -12.77 15.41
CA VAL A 172 -16.19 -11.84 15.93
C VAL A 172 -17.25 -12.53 16.82
N ASN A 173 -17.55 -13.81 16.57
CA ASN A 173 -18.71 -14.53 17.15
C ASN A 173 -18.34 -15.41 18.37
N TYR A 174 -17.13 -15.27 18.93
CA TYR A 174 -16.73 -15.99 20.16
C TYR A 174 -17.36 -15.41 21.45
N TYR A 175 -18.30 -14.46 21.34
CA TYR A 175 -19.14 -13.94 22.42
C TYR A 175 -20.56 -13.58 21.95
#